data_AF-A0A527ZB45-F1
#
_entry.id   AF-A0A527ZB45-F1
#
_cell.length_a   1.000
_cell.length_b   1.000
_cell.length_c   1.000
_cell.angle_alpha   90.00
_cell.angle_beta   90.00
_cell.angle_gamma   90.00
#
_symmetry.space_group_name_H-M   'P 1'
#
loop_
_entity.id
_entity.type
_entity.pdbx_description
1 polymer ?
#
loop_
_entity_poly.entity_id
_entity_poly.type
_entity_poly.pdbx_seq_one_letter_code
_entity_poly.pdbx_strand_id
1 'polypeptide(L)'
;GYTVEYPTADYLSSLTTGLTNGDLAVAMEFWDTTAGEAMKASDATGQTERLGALGPKAKEEWWYPEYMKEKCPGLPNWEALKDPKCAEAFSTPETAPNGRYLGGPVTWEGFD
;
A
#
# COMPACT_ATOMS: atom_id res chain seq x y z
N GLY A 1 -11.39 -23.39 -23.97
CA GLY A 1 -10.99 -22.45 -22.91
C GLY A 1 -10.07 -21.39 -23.49
N TYR A 2 -9.71 -20.37 -22.71
CA TYR A 2 -8.72 -19.36 -23.10
C TYR A 2 -7.30 -19.82 -22.75
N THR A 3 -6.31 -19.39 -23.53
CA THR A 3 -4.90 -19.45 -23.15
C THR A 3 -4.59 -18.24 -22.27
N VAL A 4 -3.96 -18.46 -21.12
CA VAL A 4 -3.70 -17.41 -20.13
C VAL A 4 -2.22 -17.37 -19.79
N GLU A 5 -1.67 -16.17 -19.70
CA GLU A 5 -0.32 -15.88 -19.22
C GLU A 5 -0.38 -14.98 -17.98
N TYR A 6 0.60 -15.11 -17.09
CA TYR A 6 0.69 -14.35 -15.83
C TYR A 6 2.01 -13.55 -15.78
N PRO A 7 2.13 -12.47 -16.57
CA PRO A 7 3.31 -11.63 -16.51
C PRO A 7 3.38 -10.88 -15.17
N THR A 8 4.60 -10.67 -14.67
CA THR A 8 4.83 -9.73 -13.57
C THR A 8 4.68 -8.30 -14.10
N ALA A 9 3.91 -7.47 -13.41
CA ALA A 9 3.79 -6.05 -13.70
C ALA A 9 4.00 -5.23 -12.42
N ASP A 10 4.53 -4.01 -12.58
CA ASP A 10 4.53 -3.05 -11.49
C ASP A 10 3.09 -2.61 -11.17
N TYR A 11 2.82 -2.36 -9.88
CA TYR A 11 1.47 -2.18 -9.38
C TYR A 11 0.74 -0.99 -10.04
N LEU A 12 1.31 0.22 -9.98
CA LEU A 12 0.68 1.40 -10.57
C LEU A 12 0.85 1.48 -12.08
N SER A 13 1.98 1.01 -12.62
CA SER A 13 2.18 1.01 -14.07
C SER A 13 1.23 0.04 -14.78
N SER A 14 0.85 -1.06 -14.11
CA SER A 14 -0.15 -1.99 -14.62
C SER A 14 -1.52 -1.32 -14.80
N LEU A 15 -1.93 -0.43 -13.88
CA LEU A 15 -3.18 0.32 -13.95
C LEU A 15 -3.19 1.41 -15.02
N THR A 16 -2.13 2.21 -15.04
CA THR A 16 -2.10 3.47 -15.79
C THR A 16 -1.63 3.27 -17.22
N THR A 17 -0.83 2.23 -17.47
CA THR A 17 -0.24 1.94 -18.78
C THR A 17 -0.64 0.54 -19.27
N GLY A 18 -0.40 -0.50 -18.48
CA GLY A 18 -0.58 -1.89 -18.93
C GLY A 18 -2.00 -2.22 -19.37
N LEU A 19 -2.99 -1.89 -18.53
CA LEU A 19 -4.41 -2.07 -18.86
C LEU A 19 -4.85 -1.10 -19.96
N THR A 20 -4.44 0.17 -19.86
CA THR A 20 -4.80 1.23 -20.82
C THR A 20 -4.35 0.90 -22.25
N ASN A 21 -3.15 0.36 -22.43
CA ASN A 21 -2.60 -0.01 -23.74
C ASN A 21 -3.08 -1.37 -24.24
N GLY A 22 -3.72 -2.17 -23.39
CA GLY A 22 -4.08 -3.56 -23.68
C GLY A 22 -2.93 -4.56 -23.58
N ASP A 23 -1.79 -4.17 -22.99
CA ASP A 23 -0.68 -5.09 -22.66
C ASP A 23 -1.11 -6.10 -21.58
N LEU A 24 -2.08 -5.71 -20.73
CA LEU A 24 -2.76 -6.57 -19.75
C LEU A 24 -4.26 -6.59 -20.05
N ALA A 25 -4.86 -7.79 -20.06
CA ALA A 25 -6.30 -7.93 -20.31
C ALA A 25 -7.14 -7.70 -19.04
N VAL A 26 -6.68 -8.20 -17.89
CA VAL A 26 -7.36 -8.11 -16.59
C VAL A 26 -6.31 -8.06 -15.49
N ALA A 27 -6.54 -7.20 -14.49
CA ALA A 27 -5.84 -7.23 -13.22
C ALA A 27 -6.87 -7.17 -12.08
N MET A 28 -6.63 -7.93 -11.02
CA MET A 28 -7.67 -8.29 -10.05
C MET A 28 -7.56 -7.53 -8.73
N GLU A 29 -6.35 -7.34 -8.21
CA GLU A 29 -6.16 -6.76 -6.89
C GLU A 29 -5.66 -5.33 -7.01
N PHE A 30 -6.60 -4.38 -6.97
CA PHE A 30 -6.30 -2.97 -6.73
C PHE A 30 -7.10 -2.46 -5.53
N TRP A 31 -6.38 -1.84 -4.61
CA TRP A 31 -6.93 -1.40 -3.33
C TRP A 31 -7.26 0.10 -3.38
N ASP A 32 -8.52 0.46 -3.17
CA ASP A 32 -8.99 1.86 -3.12
C ASP A 32 -8.27 2.68 -2.02
N THR A 33 -7.76 2.02 -0.99
CA THR A 33 -7.01 2.61 0.13
C THR A 33 -5.65 3.17 -0.28
N THR A 34 -5.04 2.63 -1.34
CA THR A 34 -3.68 2.98 -1.77
C THR A 34 -3.63 3.43 -3.23
N ALA A 35 -4.25 2.71 -4.16
CA ALA A 35 -4.28 3.02 -5.60
C ALA A 35 -5.46 3.88 -6.04
N GLY A 36 -6.17 4.52 -5.11
CA GLY A 36 -7.42 5.23 -5.39
C GLY A 36 -7.27 6.37 -6.40
N GLU A 37 -6.14 7.07 -6.41
CA GLU A 37 -5.87 8.14 -7.40
C GLU A 37 -5.53 7.57 -8.78
N ALA A 38 -4.63 6.59 -8.84
CA ALA A 38 -4.29 5.91 -10.10
C ALA A 38 -5.49 5.22 -10.76
N MET A 39 -6.37 4.57 -9.98
CA MET A 39 -7.60 3.98 -10.51
C MET A 39 -8.53 5.03 -11.10
N LYS A 40 -8.76 6.16 -10.42
CA LYS A 40 -9.56 7.28 -10.95
C LYS A 40 -8.96 7.85 -12.23
N ALA A 41 -7.62 7.97 -12.29
CA ALA A 41 -6.93 8.45 -13.48
C ALA A 41 -7.09 7.47 -14.65
N SER A 42 -6.98 6.16 -14.40
CA SER A 42 -7.21 5.10 -15.40
C SER A 42 -8.66 5.14 -15.92
N ASP A 43 -9.65 5.16 -15.01
CA ASP A 43 -11.08 5.24 -15.35
C ASP A 43 -11.39 6.46 -16.23
N ALA A 44 -10.78 7.62 -15.92
CA ALA A 44 -10.97 8.87 -16.67
C ALA A 44 -10.46 8.80 -18.12
N THR A 45 -9.59 7.84 -18.47
CA THR A 45 -9.15 7.64 -19.85
C THR A 45 -10.23 7.02 -20.74
N GLY A 46 -11.21 6.33 -20.16
CA GLY A 46 -12.21 5.54 -20.89
C GLY A 46 -11.65 4.29 -21.59
N GLN A 47 -10.39 3.93 -21.33
CA GLN A 47 -9.72 2.76 -21.92
C GLN A 47 -9.77 1.53 -20.99
N THR A 48 -10.20 1.72 -19.75
CA THR A 48 -10.36 0.66 -18.74
C THR A 48 -11.80 0.62 -18.21
N GLU A 49 -12.21 -0.54 -17.70
CA GLU A 49 -13.53 -0.74 -17.10
C GLU A 49 -13.39 -1.42 -15.73
N ARG A 50 -14.08 -0.90 -14.72
CA ARG A 50 -14.14 -1.50 -13.39
C ARG A 50 -15.16 -2.63 -13.35
N LEU A 51 -14.67 -3.88 -13.31
CA LEU A 51 -15.50 -5.10 -13.36
C LEU A 51 -16.22 -5.47 -12.04
N GLY A 52 -16.10 -4.65 -11.00
CA GLY A 52 -16.75 -4.84 -9.70
C GLY A 52 -15.79 -5.15 -8.55
N ALA A 53 -16.36 -5.44 -7.38
CA ALA A 53 -15.59 -5.72 -6.17
C ALA A 53 -15.33 -7.23 -5.99
N LEU A 54 -14.12 -7.59 -5.53
CA LEU A 54 -13.77 -8.98 -5.22
C LEU A 54 -14.31 -9.49 -3.87
N GLY A 55 -14.66 -8.58 -2.96
CA GLY A 55 -15.24 -8.90 -1.64
C GLY A 55 -14.36 -8.68 -0.40
N PRO A 56 -13.01 -8.72 -0.45
CA PRO A 56 -12.18 -8.39 0.71
C PRO A 56 -12.41 -6.95 1.21
N LYS A 57 -12.33 -6.77 2.53
CA LYS A 57 -12.35 -5.45 3.17
C LYS A 57 -10.92 -5.07 3.55
N ALA A 58 -10.34 -4.14 2.78
CA ALA A 58 -8.97 -3.69 2.98
C ALA A 58 -8.80 -2.88 4.26
N LYS A 59 -7.63 -3.00 4.88
CA LYS A 59 -7.08 -1.99 5.78
C LYS A 59 -5.57 -1.94 5.55
N GLU A 60 -5.12 -0.82 5.02
CA GLU A 60 -3.70 -0.50 4.84
C GLU A 60 -3.38 0.63 5.82
N GLU A 61 -2.45 0.36 6.73
CA GLU A 61 -2.17 1.24 7.87
C GLU A 61 -0.81 0.88 8.46
N TRP A 62 -0.25 1.79 9.25
CA TRP A 62 0.88 1.45 10.11
C TRP A 62 0.51 0.30 11.05
N TRP A 63 1.40 -0.70 11.12
CA TRP A 63 1.20 -1.88 11.96
C TRP A 63 2.42 -2.14 12.83
N TYR A 64 2.17 -2.66 14.02
CA TYR A 64 3.21 -3.07 14.96
C TYR A 64 2.90 -4.45 15.54
N PRO A 65 3.94 -5.26 15.84
CA PRO A 65 3.74 -6.53 16.52
C PRO A 65 3.37 -6.32 17.99
N GLU A 66 2.47 -7.14 18.52
CA GLU A 66 1.82 -6.94 19.84
C GLU A 66 2.81 -6.72 21.00
N TYR A 67 3.98 -7.37 20.96
CA TYR A 67 5.02 -7.20 21.98
C TYR A 67 5.54 -5.76 22.11
N MET A 68 5.34 -4.91 21.09
CA MET A 68 5.73 -3.50 21.17
C MET A 68 4.90 -2.72 22.18
N LYS A 69 3.74 -3.22 22.61
CA LYS A 69 2.98 -2.60 23.71
C LYS A 69 3.75 -2.62 25.04
N GLU A 70 4.66 -3.57 25.23
CA GLU A 70 5.51 -3.59 26.43
C GLU A 70 6.53 -2.44 26.42
N LYS A 71 6.99 -2.05 25.22
CA LYS A 71 7.99 -0.99 25.03
C LYS A 71 7.37 0.40 24.79
N CYS A 72 6.20 0.44 24.19
CA CYS A 72 5.42 1.64 23.92
C CYS A 72 3.94 1.40 24.31
N PRO A 73 3.59 1.47 25.60
CA PRO A 73 2.24 1.16 26.10
C PRO A 73 1.11 2.08 25.61
N GLY A 74 1.45 3.24 25.03
CA GLY A 74 0.47 4.18 24.46
C GLY A 74 -0.11 3.75 23.10
N LEU A 75 0.46 2.72 22.47
CA LEU A 75 -0.09 2.15 21.24
C LEU A 75 -1.48 1.52 21.48
N PRO A 76 -2.43 1.60 20.53
CA PRO A 76 -2.26 1.98 19.11
C PRO A 76 -2.45 3.48 18.82
N ASN A 77 -2.52 4.37 19.81
CA ASN A 77 -2.61 5.80 19.52
C ASN A 77 -1.32 6.25 18.82
N TRP A 78 -1.42 6.72 17.56
CA TRP A 78 -0.27 7.17 16.79
C TRP A 78 0.52 8.28 17.50
N GLU A 79 -0.14 9.07 18.36
CA GLU A 79 0.53 10.11 19.11
C GLU A 79 1.56 9.58 20.11
N ALA A 80 1.41 8.32 20.56
CA ALA A 80 2.40 7.67 21.41
C ALA A 80 3.75 7.52 20.69
N LEU A 81 3.76 7.41 19.35
CA LEU A 81 4.99 7.35 18.56
C LEU A 81 5.80 8.65 18.60
N LYS A 82 5.19 9.77 19.02
CA LYS A 82 5.89 11.05 19.23
C LYS A 82 6.70 11.07 20.53
N ASP A 83 6.45 10.15 21.47
CA ASP A 83 7.25 10.04 22.69
C ASP A 83 8.68 9.57 22.33
N PRO A 84 9.74 10.28 22.79
CA PRO A 84 11.13 9.88 22.50
C PRO A 84 11.46 8.44 22.88
N LYS A 85 10.88 7.89 23.95
CA LYS A 85 11.09 6.49 24.35
C LYS A 85 10.43 5.52 23.37
N CYS A 86 9.24 5.87 22.86
CA CYS A 86 8.59 5.08 21.83
C CYS A 86 9.37 5.17 20.51
N ALA A 87 9.80 6.38 20.10
CA ALA A 87 10.64 6.56 18.91
C ALA A 87 11.95 5.77 19.00
N GLU A 88 12.63 5.83 20.14
CA GLU A 88 13.85 5.05 20.41
C GLU A 88 13.58 3.54 20.34
N ALA A 89 12.44 3.06 20.88
CA ALA A 89 12.07 1.64 20.82
C ALA A 89 11.86 1.12 19.38
N PHE A 90 11.58 1.99 18.41
CA PHE A 90 11.48 1.68 16.98
C PHE A 90 12.70 2.13 16.17
N SER A 91 13.74 2.67 16.80
CA SER A 91 14.91 3.21 16.09
C SER A 91 15.86 2.11 15.58
N THR A 92 16.66 2.48 14.58
CA THR A 92 17.88 1.75 14.21
C THR A 92 19.10 2.67 14.32
N PRO A 93 20.34 2.15 14.24
CA PRO A 93 21.53 3.00 14.26
C PRO A 93 21.50 4.14 13.23
N GLU A 94 20.87 3.91 12.08
CA GLU A 94 20.78 4.86 10.97
C GLU A 94 19.69 5.92 11.16
N THR A 95 18.67 5.65 11.97
CA THR A 95 17.54 6.58 12.17
C THR A 95 17.59 7.29 13.51
N ALA A 96 18.43 6.86 14.45
CA ALA A 96 18.53 7.44 15.78
C ALA A 96 18.75 8.97 15.73
N PRO A 97 18.01 9.76 16.53
CA PRO A 97 17.08 9.36 17.60
C PRO A 97 15.64 9.06 17.12
N ASN A 98 15.36 9.11 15.83
CA ASN A 98 14.02 8.87 15.29
C ASN A 98 13.72 7.37 15.16
N GLY A 99 12.43 7.03 15.31
CA GLY A 99 11.93 5.70 14.97
C GLY A 99 12.03 5.43 13.47
N ARG A 100 12.19 4.16 13.10
CA ARG A 100 12.17 3.73 11.69
C ARG A 100 10.80 3.16 11.33
N TYR A 101 10.11 3.84 10.43
CA TYR A 101 8.98 3.24 9.71
C TYR A 101 9.51 2.49 8.48
N LEU A 102 9.06 1.25 8.29
CA LEU A 102 9.35 0.46 7.11
C LEU A 102 8.07 0.38 6.26
N GLY A 103 7.92 1.36 5.36
CA GLY A 103 6.75 1.48 4.50
C GLY A 103 6.72 0.48 3.35
N GLY A 104 5.64 0.55 2.57
CA GLY A 104 5.47 -0.23 1.35
C GLY A 104 6.48 0.14 0.24
N PRO A 105 6.53 -0.66 -0.84
CA PRO A 105 7.28 -0.29 -2.04
C PRO A 105 6.85 1.09 -2.57
N VAL A 106 7.82 1.88 -3.04
CA VAL A 106 7.57 3.22 -3.62
C VAL A 106 6.54 3.19 -4.76
N THR A 107 6.45 2.06 -5.45
CA THR A 107 5.53 1.90 -6.59
C THR A 107 4.11 1.57 -6.19
N TRP A 108 3.78 1.55 -4.90
CA TRP A 108 2.41 1.31 -4.46
C TRP A 108 1.57 2.58 -4.34
N GLU A 109 2.15 3.78 -4.52
CA GLU A 109 1.50 5.02 -4.06
C GLU A 109 1.31 4.97 -2.53
N GLY A 110 0.82 6.07 -1.93
CA GLY A 110 0.73 6.21 -0.48
C GLY A 110 1.21 7.57 0.00
N PHE A 111 0.67 8.01 1.14
CA PHE A 111 1.01 9.28 1.79
C PHE A 111 1.62 9.06 3.19
N ASP A 112 2.17 7.87 3.42
CA ASP A 112 2.72 7.39 4.69
C ASP A 112 4.15 7.86 4.99
#